data_AF-A0A2L1CD23-F1
#
_entry.id   AF-A0A2L1CD23-F1
#
_cell.length_a   1.000
_cell.length_b   1.000
_cell.length_c   1.000
_cell.angle_alpha   90.00
_cell.angle_beta   90.00
_cell.angle_gamma   90.00
#
_symmetry.space_group_name_H-M   'P 1'
#
loop_
_entity.id
_entity.type
_entity.pdbx_description
1 polymer ?
#
loop_
_entity_poly.entity_id
_entity_poly.type
_entity_poly.pdbx_seq_one_letter_code
_entity_poly.pdbx_strand_id
1 'polypeptide(L)'
;MRKPCCDNKEEMHKGAWTKQEDQKLIDYITKHGEGCWRNLPKAAGLPRCGKSCRLRWMNYLNPNLKRGNFSEDEDDLIIKLHALLGNRWSLIAGRLPGRNDNEVKNYWNSHLRRKLINMGIDPKNHRISHYLHIKRREFFTENCKTENDGVISDATSSCANDDQQITSSLPDLNSLP
;
A
#
# COMPACT_ATOMS: atom_id res chain seq x y z
N MET A 1 31.37 16.85 -12.84
CA MET A 1 29.95 17.22 -13.04
C MET A 1 29.22 16.09 -13.77
N ARG A 2 28.05 15.64 -13.31
CA ARG A 2 27.24 14.65 -14.05
C ARG A 2 26.51 15.37 -15.19
N LYS A 3 26.67 14.90 -16.43
CA LYS A 3 25.95 15.45 -17.61
C LYS A 3 24.42 15.43 -17.36
N PRO A 4 23.68 16.51 -17.70
CA PRO A 4 22.23 16.50 -17.66
C PRO A 4 21.70 15.34 -18.50
N CYS A 5 20.70 14.62 -18.01
CA CYS A 5 20.26 13.34 -18.58
C CYS A 5 19.43 13.47 -19.88
N CYS A 6 19.37 14.65 -20.49
CA CYS A 6 18.48 14.95 -21.61
C CYS A 6 18.90 16.25 -22.28
N ASP A 7 19.51 16.15 -23.46
CA ASP A 7 20.03 17.30 -24.22
C ASP A 7 18.94 18.02 -25.03
N ASN A 8 17.80 17.37 -25.34
CA ASN A 8 16.71 17.97 -26.12
C ASN A 8 15.37 17.93 -25.35
N LYS A 9 14.94 19.08 -24.82
CA LYS A 9 13.71 19.21 -24.00
C LYS A 9 12.43 19.37 -24.83
N GLU A 10 12.54 19.68 -26.12
CA GLU A 10 11.42 20.18 -26.94
C GLU A 10 10.59 19.05 -27.59
N GLU A 11 11.11 17.83 -27.72
CA GLU A 11 10.40 16.70 -28.35
C GLU A 11 10.04 15.56 -27.38
N MET A 12 10.24 15.76 -26.07
CA MET A 12 10.08 14.69 -25.09
C MET A 12 8.67 14.65 -24.50
N HIS A 13 7.98 13.53 -24.68
CA HIS A 13 6.62 13.33 -24.19
C HIS A 13 6.59 13.30 -22.65
N LYS A 14 5.77 14.17 -22.05
CA LYS A 14 5.56 14.27 -20.59
C LYS A 14 4.19 13.76 -20.10
N GLY A 15 3.36 13.26 -21.03
CA GLY A 15 2.00 12.78 -20.73
C GLY A 15 1.91 11.29 -20.39
N ALA A 16 0.68 10.78 -20.34
CA ALA A 16 0.38 9.37 -20.17
C ALA A 16 1.12 8.50 -21.19
N TRP A 17 1.49 7.28 -20.80
CA TRP A 17 2.10 6.31 -21.69
C TRP A 17 1.05 5.72 -22.63
N THR A 18 1.34 5.69 -23.92
CA THR A 18 0.48 5.02 -24.90
C THR A 18 0.82 3.53 -24.98
N LYS A 19 -0.13 2.72 -25.47
CA LYS A 19 0.11 1.28 -25.68
C LYS A 19 1.27 1.02 -26.63
N GLN A 20 1.44 1.88 -27.64
CA GLN A 20 2.54 1.79 -28.60
C GLN A 20 3.89 2.08 -27.95
N GLU A 21 3.95 3.08 -27.06
CA GLU A 21 5.16 3.37 -26.27
C GLU A 21 5.48 2.21 -25.31
N ASP A 22 4.46 1.67 -24.63
CA ASP A 22 4.62 0.52 -23.74
C ASP A 22 5.15 -0.71 -24.49
N GLN A 23 4.61 -1.01 -25.67
CA GLN A 23 5.05 -2.15 -26.48
C GLN A 23 6.52 -2.01 -26.90
N LYS A 24 6.92 -0.83 -27.40
CA LYS A 24 8.34 -0.56 -27.73
C LYS A 24 9.27 -0.76 -26.53
N LEU A 25 8.83 -0.35 -25.34
CA LEU A 25 9.60 -0.53 -24.11
C LEU A 25 9.73 -2.02 -23.74
N ILE A 26 8.63 -2.77 -23.83
CA ILE A 26 8.59 -4.22 -23.58
C ILE A 26 9.49 -4.97 -24.57
N ASP A 27 9.35 -4.71 -25.86
CA ASP A 27 10.10 -5.40 -26.92
C ASP A 27 11.61 -5.19 -26.75
N TYR A 28 12.01 -3.94 -26.47
CA TYR A 28 13.41 -3.61 -26.26
C TYR A 28 13.99 -4.34 -25.05
N ILE A 29 13.28 -4.33 -23.91
CA ILE A 29 13.76 -4.98 -22.68
C ILE A 29 13.77 -6.49 -22.82
N THR A 30 12.80 -7.07 -23.51
CA THR A 30 12.75 -8.51 -23.78
C THR A 30 13.93 -8.95 -24.63
N LYS A 31 14.35 -8.13 -25.60
CA LYS A 31 15.47 -8.43 -26.50
C LYS A 31 16.85 -8.16 -25.88
N HIS A 32 16.99 -7.10 -25.08
CA HIS A 32 18.28 -6.60 -24.60
C HIS A 32 18.50 -6.76 -23.09
N GLY A 33 17.50 -7.24 -22.35
CA GLY A 33 17.50 -7.34 -20.90
C GLY A 33 17.11 -6.03 -20.20
N GLU A 34 16.87 -6.13 -18.89
CA GLU A 34 16.58 -4.97 -18.04
C GLU A 34 17.86 -4.18 -17.74
N GLY A 35 17.85 -2.86 -17.94
CA GLY A 35 18.98 -2.01 -17.58
C GLY A 35 19.26 -0.92 -18.61
N CYS A 36 20.46 -0.33 -18.51
CA CYS A 36 20.94 0.69 -19.45
C CYS A 36 19.95 1.85 -19.70
N TRP A 37 19.16 2.20 -18.67
CA TRP A 37 18.04 3.13 -18.77
C TRP A 37 18.40 4.49 -19.39
N ARG A 38 19.65 4.94 -19.24
CA ARG A 38 20.11 6.20 -19.84
C ARG A 38 20.08 6.16 -21.38
N ASN A 39 20.48 5.05 -21.99
CA ASN A 39 20.60 4.92 -23.44
C ASN A 39 19.40 4.21 -24.07
N LEU A 40 18.66 3.45 -23.26
CA LEU A 40 17.50 2.67 -23.67
C LEU A 40 16.48 3.46 -24.52
N PRO A 41 16.03 4.67 -24.16
CA PRO A 41 14.98 5.33 -24.92
C PRO A 41 15.40 5.68 -26.35
N LYS A 42 16.65 6.12 -26.53
CA LYS A 42 17.20 6.42 -27.86
C LYS A 42 17.31 5.15 -28.71
N ALA A 43 17.78 4.06 -28.11
CA ALA A 43 17.92 2.78 -28.79
C ALA A 43 16.57 2.12 -29.12
N ALA A 44 15.54 2.32 -28.29
CA ALA A 44 14.18 1.83 -28.49
C ALA A 44 13.33 2.75 -29.40
N GLY A 45 13.85 3.88 -29.86
CA GLY A 45 13.09 4.87 -30.63
C GLY A 45 11.89 5.43 -29.85
N LEU A 46 12.07 5.67 -28.55
CA LEU A 46 11.07 6.22 -27.64
C LEU A 46 11.35 7.70 -27.35
N PRO A 47 10.37 8.61 -27.53
CA PRO A 47 10.49 10.03 -27.20
C PRO A 47 10.33 10.27 -25.68
N ARG A 48 11.02 9.47 -24.85
CA ARG A 48 10.94 9.49 -23.38
C ARG A 48 12.35 9.53 -22.78
N CYS A 49 12.48 10.01 -21.54
CA CYS A 49 13.76 9.91 -20.82
C CYS A 49 13.90 8.56 -20.13
N GLY A 50 15.15 8.17 -19.87
CA GLY A 50 15.49 6.93 -19.18
C GLY A 50 14.83 6.75 -17.83
N LYS A 51 14.70 7.84 -17.06
CA LYS A 51 14.00 7.84 -15.78
C LYS A 51 12.52 7.46 -15.95
N SER A 52 11.86 8.01 -16.97
CA SER A 52 10.46 7.69 -17.27
C SER A 52 10.31 6.22 -17.67
N CYS A 53 11.18 5.74 -18.57
CA CYS A 53 11.16 4.33 -19.00
C CYS A 53 11.36 3.36 -17.82
N ARG A 54 12.35 3.62 -16.95
CA ARG A 54 12.59 2.81 -15.75
C ARG A 54 11.37 2.78 -14.84
N LEU A 55 10.79 3.95 -14.57
CA LEU A 55 9.62 4.06 -13.70
C LEU A 55 8.43 3.31 -14.30
N ARG A 56 8.20 3.44 -15.61
CA ARG A 56 7.11 2.74 -16.30
C ARG A 56 7.28 1.22 -16.25
N TRP A 57 8.50 0.74 -16.50
CA TRP A 57 8.82 -0.68 -16.43
C TRP A 57 8.58 -1.24 -15.03
N MET A 58 9.25 -0.66 -14.03
CA MET A 58 9.23 -1.17 -12.65
C MET A 58 7.85 -1.13 -12.00
N ASN A 59 7.00 -0.15 -12.38
CA ASN A 59 5.71 0.04 -11.73
C ASN A 59 4.52 -0.57 -12.47
N TYR A 60 4.65 -0.87 -13.77
CA TYR A 60 3.48 -1.25 -14.58
C TYR A 60 3.73 -2.39 -15.58
N LEU A 61 4.86 -2.39 -16.28
CA LEU A 61 5.07 -3.32 -17.40
C LEU A 61 5.81 -4.60 -17.01
N ASN A 62 6.50 -4.62 -15.86
CA ASN A 62 7.26 -5.79 -15.42
C ASN A 62 6.30 -6.97 -15.19
N PRO A 63 6.53 -8.13 -15.85
CA PRO A 63 5.67 -9.31 -15.68
C PRO A 63 5.70 -9.89 -14.26
N ASN A 64 6.77 -9.65 -13.49
CA ASN A 64 6.91 -10.10 -12.11
C ASN A 64 6.01 -9.33 -11.13
N LEU A 65 5.33 -8.28 -11.60
CA LEU A 65 4.42 -7.49 -10.77
C LEU A 65 3.05 -8.16 -10.66
N LYS A 66 2.63 -8.47 -9.43
CA LYS A 66 1.34 -9.07 -9.12
C LYS A 66 0.22 -8.04 -9.34
N ARG A 67 -0.63 -8.31 -10.33
CA ARG A 67 -1.85 -7.51 -10.57
C ARG A 67 -3.00 -8.02 -9.71
N GLY A 68 -3.60 -7.13 -8.93
CA GLY A 68 -4.78 -7.42 -8.12
C GLY A 68 -4.71 -6.86 -6.69
N ASN A 69 -5.75 -7.15 -5.93
CA ASN A 69 -5.92 -6.70 -4.54
C ASN A 69 -4.84 -7.29 -3.63
N PHE A 70 -4.56 -6.58 -2.53
CA PHE A 70 -3.75 -7.11 -1.44
C PHE A 70 -4.55 -8.16 -0.66
N SER A 71 -3.92 -9.26 -0.25
CA SER A 71 -4.52 -10.25 0.65
C SER A 71 -4.41 -9.80 2.10
N GLU A 72 -5.20 -10.41 2.99
CA GLU A 72 -5.16 -10.12 4.42
C GLU A 72 -3.78 -10.39 5.03
N ASP A 73 -3.08 -11.44 4.58
CA ASP A 73 -1.68 -11.68 4.99
C ASP A 73 -0.74 -10.55 4.55
N GLU A 74 -0.96 -9.98 3.35
CA GLU A 74 -0.19 -8.83 2.87
C GLU A 74 -0.52 -7.58 3.73
N ASP A 75 -1.78 -7.37 4.11
CA ASP A 75 -2.20 -6.28 5.00
C ASP A 75 -1.45 -6.33 6.33
N ASP A 76 -1.52 -7.48 7.00
CA ASP A 76 -0.92 -7.68 8.32
C ASP A 76 0.59 -7.48 8.26
N LEU A 77 1.23 -7.98 7.21
CA LEU A 77 2.66 -7.80 7.00
C LEU A 77 3.01 -6.32 6.77
N ILE A 78 2.23 -5.59 5.96
CA ILE A 78 2.44 -4.16 5.72
C ILE A 78 2.26 -3.37 7.01
N ILE A 79 1.22 -3.66 7.81
CA ILE A 79 0.97 -2.98 9.09
C ILE A 79 2.15 -3.21 10.05
N LYS A 80 2.56 -4.47 10.25
CA LYS A 80 3.69 -4.82 11.12
C LYS A 80 4.99 -4.15 10.68
N LEU A 81 5.31 -4.20 9.39
CA LEU A 81 6.52 -3.59 8.87
C LEU A 81 6.47 -2.06 8.92
N HIS A 82 5.31 -1.44 8.70
CA HIS A 82 5.15 0.00 8.84
C HIS A 82 5.31 0.45 10.30
N ALA A 83 4.86 -0.35 11.28
CA ALA A 83 5.08 -0.06 12.69
C ALA A 83 6.58 -0.05 13.06
N LEU A 84 7.36 -0.96 12.48
CA LEU A 84 8.80 -1.07 12.73
C LEU A 84 9.64 -0.08 11.91
N LEU A 85 9.26 0.17 10.66
CA LEU A 85 10.10 0.87 9.68
C LEU A 85 9.58 2.24 9.28
N GLY A 86 8.33 2.58 9.61
CA GLY A 86 7.65 3.78 9.13
C GLY A 86 7.53 3.80 7.61
N ASN A 87 7.62 5.00 7.01
CA ASN A 87 7.42 5.25 5.57
C ASN A 87 8.58 4.76 4.66
N ARG A 88 9.32 3.71 5.06
CA ARG A 88 10.42 3.13 4.27
C ARG A 88 9.89 2.12 3.25
N TRP A 89 9.07 2.59 2.30
CA TRP A 89 8.32 1.76 1.36
C TRP A 89 9.16 0.77 0.56
N SER A 90 10.35 1.18 0.09
CA SER A 90 11.23 0.28 -0.67
C SER A 90 11.78 -0.87 0.19
N LEU A 91 11.96 -0.68 1.50
CA LEU A 91 12.34 -1.78 2.41
C LEU A 91 11.15 -2.70 2.69
N ILE A 92 9.95 -2.13 2.87
CA ILE A 92 8.73 -2.89 3.11
C ILE A 92 8.40 -3.76 1.89
N ALA A 93 8.42 -3.18 0.69
CA ALA A 93 8.16 -3.89 -0.55
C ALA A 93 9.18 -5.02 -0.82
N GLY A 94 10.42 -4.87 -0.35
CA GLY A 94 11.42 -5.95 -0.43
C GLY A 94 11.05 -7.22 0.32
N ARG A 95 10.03 -7.19 1.20
CA ARG A 95 9.47 -8.36 1.90
C ARG A 95 8.16 -8.85 1.32
N LEU A 96 7.62 -8.18 0.30
CA LEU A 96 6.35 -8.51 -0.34
C LEU A 96 6.62 -8.99 -1.77
N PRO A 97 6.70 -10.31 -2.01
CA PRO A 97 7.03 -10.83 -3.33
C PRO A 97 5.99 -10.38 -4.35
N GLY A 98 6.46 -9.83 -5.47
CA GLY A 98 5.60 -9.35 -6.55
C GLY A 98 4.89 -8.03 -6.29
N ARG A 99 5.17 -7.32 -5.19
CA ARG A 99 4.70 -5.95 -4.94
C ARG A 99 5.85 -4.95 -5.00
N ASN A 100 5.57 -3.74 -5.48
CA ASN A 100 6.54 -2.64 -5.45
C ASN A 100 6.22 -1.59 -4.38
N ASP A 101 7.18 -0.73 -4.12
CA ASP A 101 7.11 0.31 -3.09
C ASP A 101 6.00 1.34 -3.33
N ASN A 102 5.74 1.66 -4.59
CA ASN A 102 4.67 2.57 -4.97
C ASN A 102 3.29 1.95 -4.68
N GLU A 103 3.08 0.67 -4.96
CA GLU A 103 1.85 -0.04 -4.64
C GLU A 103 1.61 -0.09 -3.14
N VAL A 104 2.62 -0.48 -2.35
CA VAL A 104 2.52 -0.57 -0.88
C VAL A 104 2.16 0.80 -0.29
N LYS A 105 2.86 1.86 -0.71
CA LYS A 105 2.56 3.24 -0.30
C LYS A 105 1.13 3.64 -0.66
N ASN A 106 0.69 3.32 -1.87
CA ASN A 106 -0.65 3.67 -2.33
C ASN A 106 -1.71 2.94 -1.51
N TYR A 107 -1.53 1.63 -1.30
CA TYR A 107 -2.43 0.80 -0.53
C TYR A 107 -2.51 1.22 0.94
N TRP A 108 -1.37 1.60 1.53
CA TRP A 108 -1.35 2.19 2.86
C TRP A 108 -2.23 3.46 2.95
N ASN A 109 -2.04 4.39 2.02
CA ASN A 109 -2.73 5.68 2.05
C ASN A 109 -4.23 5.59 1.71
N SER A 110 -4.62 4.65 0.86
CA SER A 110 -6.01 4.50 0.42
C SER A 110 -6.83 3.54 1.28
N HIS A 111 -6.21 2.52 1.86
CA HIS A 111 -6.90 1.41 2.53
C HIS A 111 -6.46 1.25 4.00
N LEU A 112 -5.21 0.87 4.26
CA LEU A 112 -4.77 0.47 5.59
C LEU A 112 -4.87 1.58 6.63
N ARG A 113 -4.54 2.82 6.24
CA ARG A 113 -4.67 3.98 7.14
C ARG A 113 -6.11 4.14 7.64
N ARG A 114 -7.10 3.95 6.78
CA ARG A 114 -8.52 4.03 7.17
C ARG A 114 -8.93 2.81 8.00
N LYS A 115 -8.48 1.61 7.61
CA LYS A 115 -8.71 0.35 8.35
C LYS A 115 -8.26 0.49 9.81
N LEU A 116 -7.06 1.02 10.05
CA LEU A 116 -6.52 1.25 11.41
C LEU A 116 -7.33 2.28 12.21
N ILE A 117 -7.70 3.41 11.60
CA ILE A 117 -8.53 4.43 12.26
C ILE A 117 -9.88 3.84 12.67
N ASN A 118 -10.51 3.06 11.80
CA ASN A 118 -11.78 2.38 12.09
C ASN A 118 -11.64 1.33 13.20
N MET A 119 -10.44 0.76 13.40
CA MET A 119 -10.13 -0.12 14.52
C MET A 119 -9.80 0.63 15.81
N GLY A 120 -9.72 1.97 15.78
CA GLY A 120 -9.30 2.77 16.93
C GLY A 120 -7.79 2.87 17.11
N ILE A 121 -7.01 2.47 16.11
CA ILE A 121 -5.53 2.46 16.13
C ILE A 121 -5.03 3.70 15.38
N ASP A 122 -4.08 4.43 15.96
CA ASP A 122 -3.43 5.55 15.28
C ASP A 122 -2.42 5.02 14.23
N PRO A 123 -2.61 5.33 12.93
CA PRO A 123 -1.74 4.81 11.87
C PRO A 123 -0.27 5.26 11.95
N LYS A 124 0.04 6.30 12.72
CA LYS A 124 1.41 6.83 12.81
C LYS A 124 2.26 6.07 13.82
N ASN A 125 1.69 5.78 14.98
CA ASN A 125 2.40 5.16 16.10
C ASN A 125 1.94 3.71 16.36
N HIS A 126 0.91 3.24 15.64
CA HIS A 126 0.30 1.91 15.79
C HIS A 126 -0.14 1.58 17.21
N ARG A 127 -0.47 2.61 18.00
CA ARG A 127 -1.02 2.46 19.34
C ARG A 127 -2.53 2.61 19.31
N ILE A 128 -3.19 1.94 20.24
CA ILE A 128 -4.62 2.16 20.49
C ILE A 128 -4.78 3.62 20.89
N SER A 129 -5.55 4.36 20.10
CA SER A 129 -5.93 5.73 20.41
C SER A 129 -7.23 5.69 21.17
N HIS A 130 -7.17 6.02 22.47
CA HIS A 130 -8.35 6.11 23.32
C HIS A 130 -9.41 7.05 22.72
N TYR A 131 -8.97 8.14 22.06
CA TYR A 131 -9.85 9.05 21.33
C TYR A 131 -10.55 8.41 20.13
N LEU A 132 -9.82 7.66 19.29
CA LEU A 132 -10.44 6.99 18.13
C LEU A 132 -11.35 5.84 18.58
N HIS A 133 -10.98 5.15 19.66
CA HIS A 133 -11.79 4.11 20.26
C HIS A 133 -13.11 4.66 20.84
N ILE A 134 -13.05 5.76 21.61
CA ILE A 134 -14.24 6.44 22.14
C ILE A 134 -15.13 6.92 20.99
N LYS A 135 -14.59 7.62 19.99
CA LYS A 135 -15.37 8.08 18.83
C LYS A 135 -16.07 6.96 18.07
N ARG A 136 -15.40 5.81 17.93
CA ARG A 136 -16.01 4.61 17.31
C ARG A 136 -17.18 4.11 18.15
N ARG A 137 -17.03 4.06 19.47
CA ARG A 137 -18.08 3.61 20.40
C ARG A 137 -19.27 4.58 20.39
N GLU A 138 -19.02 5.88 20.39
CA GLU A 138 -20.04 6.93 20.30
C GLU A 138 -20.87 6.81 19.01
N PHE A 139 -20.21 6.63 17.86
CA PHE A 139 -20.88 6.41 16.57
C PHE A 139 -21.77 5.15 16.57
N PHE A 140 -21.32 4.07 17.21
CA PHE A 140 -22.12 2.84 17.35
C PHE A 140 -23.33 3.04 18.30
N THR A 141 -23.16 3.80 19.38
CA THR A 141 -24.24 4.09 20.33
C THR A 141 -25.29 5.08 19.78
N GLU A 142 -24.93 5.95 18.83
CA GLU A 142 -25.89 6.82 18.14
C GLU A 142 -26.71 6.03 17.10
N ASN A 143 -26.06 5.16 16.31
CA ASN A 143 -26.77 4.32 15.33
C ASN A 143 -27.73 3.31 15.97
N CYS A 144 -27.44 2.82 17.18
CA CYS A 144 -28.34 1.90 17.88
C CYS A 144 -29.57 2.60 18.50
N LYS A 145 -29.55 3.93 18.63
CA LYS A 145 -30.70 4.73 19.10
C LYS A 145 -31.69 5.07 17.99
N THR A 146 -31.29 4.99 16.72
CA THR A 146 -32.16 5.28 15.57
C THR A 146 -32.98 4.09 15.07
N GLU A 147 -32.81 2.90 15.65
CA GLU A 147 -33.58 1.68 15.28
C GLU A 147 -34.66 1.29 16.31
N ASN A 148 -34.98 2.16 17.28
CA ASN A 148 -35.86 1.77 18.40
C ASN A 148 -37.13 2.61 18.59
N ASP A 149 -37.81 2.94 17.48
CA ASP A 149 -39.25 3.27 17.50
C ASP A 149 -40.05 2.07 16.97
N GLY A 150 -40.16 1.00 17.77
CA GLY A 150 -40.90 -0.19 17.33
C GLY A 150 -40.92 -1.41 18.27
N VAL A 151 -41.52 -1.26 19.45
CA VAL A 151 -42.13 -2.32 20.29
C VAL A 151 -41.20 -3.17 21.19
N ILE A 152 -41.44 -3.05 22.50
CA ILE A 152 -40.93 -3.90 23.59
C ILE A 152 -41.70 -5.23 23.63
N SER A 153 -41.00 -6.36 23.74
CA SER A 153 -41.40 -7.46 24.65
C SER A 153 -40.20 -8.35 25.01
N ASP A 154 -40.22 -8.80 26.26
CA ASP A 154 -39.14 -9.37 27.06
C ASP A 154 -38.44 -10.63 26.51
N ALA A 155 -37.12 -10.67 26.66
CA ALA A 155 -36.40 -11.87 27.10
C ALA A 155 -35.08 -11.47 27.77
N THR A 156 -34.94 -11.91 29.02
CA THR A 156 -33.76 -11.77 29.86
C THR A 156 -32.55 -12.54 29.34
N SER A 157 -31.39 -11.90 29.48
CA SER A 157 -30.06 -12.47 29.78
C SER A 157 -29.26 -13.23 28.69
N SER A 158 -27.98 -12.82 28.65
CA SER A 158 -26.78 -13.51 28.15
C SER A 158 -26.33 -12.98 26.79
N CYS A 159 -25.31 -12.12 26.70
CA CYS A 159 -23.96 -12.40 27.17
C CYS A 159 -23.24 -11.10 27.60
N ALA A 160 -23.17 -10.88 28.91
CA ALA A 160 -21.98 -10.25 29.47
C ALA A 160 -20.87 -11.32 29.49
N ASN A 161 -19.65 -10.90 29.17
CA ASN A 161 -18.38 -11.63 29.16
C ASN A 161 -17.95 -12.16 27.79
N ASP A 162 -17.21 -11.31 27.06
CA ASP A 162 -15.94 -11.76 26.47
C ASP A 162 -14.87 -10.65 26.47
N ASP A 163 -14.84 -9.85 27.54
CA ASP A 163 -13.83 -8.80 27.78
C ASP A 163 -12.53 -9.35 28.42
N GLN A 164 -12.25 -10.66 28.30
CA GLN A 164 -11.05 -11.27 28.88
C GLN A 164 -10.29 -12.29 27.99
N GLN A 165 -10.53 -12.35 26.67
CA GLN A 165 -9.78 -13.25 25.78
C GLN A 165 -8.99 -12.61 24.63
N ILE A 166 -8.66 -11.33 24.71
CA ILE A 166 -7.66 -10.72 23.80
C ILE A 166 -6.44 -10.25 24.61
N THR A 167 -5.90 -11.12 25.46
CA THR A 167 -4.62 -10.91 26.15
C THR A 167 -3.64 -12.07 26.00
N SER A 168 -3.95 -13.13 25.23
CA SER A 168 -3.15 -14.35 25.24
C SER A 168 -2.50 -14.80 23.91
N SER A 169 -2.57 -14.01 22.82
CA SER A 169 -2.00 -14.47 21.53
C SER A 169 -1.34 -13.37 20.68
N LEU A 170 -0.50 -12.53 21.28
CA LEU A 170 0.51 -11.75 20.53
C LEU A 170 1.89 -12.17 21.04
N PRO A 171 2.84 -12.56 20.15
CA PRO A 171 4.16 -12.99 20.57
C PRO A 171 4.90 -11.82 21.22
N ASP A 172 5.37 -12.04 22.44
CA ASP A 172 6.19 -11.11 23.19
C ASP A 172 7.51 -10.86 22.44
N LEU A 173 7.61 -9.69 21.79
CA LEU A 173 8.79 -9.29 21.00
C LEU A 173 9.98 -8.83 21.86
N ASN A 174 9.90 -8.99 23.19
CA ASN A 174 10.98 -8.60 24.11
C ASN A 174 11.76 -9.78 24.71
N SER A 175 11.56 -11.01 24.23
CA SER A 175 12.32 -12.17 24.73
C SER A 175 12.86 -13.04 23.59
N LEU A 176 14.10 -12.78 23.16
CA LEU A 176 15.08 -13.78 22.69
C LEU A 176 16.49 -13.11 22.72
N PRO A 177 17.56 -13.91 22.90
CA PRO A 177 18.82 -13.51 23.53
C PRO A 177 19.76 -12.63 22.70
#